data_AF-A0A9Q3M4W9-F1
#
_entry.id   AF-A0A9Q3M4W9-F1
#
_cell.length_a   1.000
_cell.length_b   1.000
_cell.length_c   1.000
_cell.angle_alpha   90.00
_cell.angle_beta   90.00
_cell.angle_gamma   90.00
#
_symmetry.space_group_name_H-M   'P 1'
#
loop_
_entity.id
_entity.type
_entity.pdbx_description
1 polymer ?
#
loop_
_entity_poly.entity_id
_entity_poly.type
_entity_poly.pdbx_seq_one_letter_code
_entity_poly.pdbx_strand_id
1 'polypeptide(L)'
;MSWLTAEEALRALKTKPQTLYANVSRGRIRAKPDPADPRRSLYQTADVQRLAERHAGRRKAETVAAEAIRWGDPVLSSAISTITGGRLSYRGRDAADLAEEATLEQTAALLWNSVETLCSGSGSGKDPPSLQAAFLALARRVTSDLPSLGRSQAALRREAHGVLSSLAAALAAGPSDELLHLRLAASWERPDAADCLRRALVLLADHELNASTFAARVTASAGASLSAAVLSGLATLTGPLHGAAWQGVEALTEAASALGAEQAIRRTLAQGNHLAAFGHPLYPDGDIRAQALLSQFSLPSPFAEVRAVGEDMVGEKVNVDFALAAMAAAFDLPKEAPIIVFSLSRCTGWLAHAMEQIESGELIRPRARYAGPAPISKTGA
;
A
#
# COMPACT_ATOMS: atom_id res chain seq x y z
N MET A 1 30.79 44.77 -2.54
CA MET A 1 29.59 44.14 -3.13
C MET A 1 29.99 43.42 -4.42
N SER A 2 29.87 42.10 -4.46
CA SER A 2 30.31 41.27 -5.59
C SER A 2 29.32 41.34 -6.77
N TRP A 3 29.84 41.37 -7.99
CA TRP A 3 29.06 41.39 -9.24
C TRP A 3 29.52 40.25 -10.16
N LEU A 4 28.58 39.61 -10.84
CA LEU A 4 28.81 38.49 -11.75
C LEU A 4 28.66 38.93 -13.21
N THR A 5 29.41 38.30 -14.09
CA THR A 5 29.17 38.38 -15.54
C THR A 5 27.86 37.66 -15.91
N ALA A 6 27.38 37.89 -17.14
CA ALA A 6 26.19 37.18 -17.65
C ALA A 6 26.38 35.67 -17.63
N GLU A 7 27.55 35.16 -18.00
CA GLU A 7 27.84 33.72 -18.02
C GLU A 7 27.82 33.12 -16.62
N GLU A 8 28.43 33.79 -15.65
CA GLU A 8 28.44 33.35 -14.25
C GLU A 8 27.05 33.39 -13.64
N ALA A 9 26.27 34.44 -13.92
CA ALA A 9 24.89 34.54 -13.47
C ALA A 9 24.01 33.45 -14.07
N LEU A 10 24.18 33.13 -15.36
CA LEU A 10 23.45 32.05 -16.03
C LEU A 10 23.85 30.67 -15.50
N ARG A 11 25.14 30.47 -15.22
CA ARG A 11 25.66 29.23 -14.62
C ARG A 11 25.11 29.04 -13.21
N ALA A 12 25.05 30.09 -12.41
CA ALA A 12 24.48 30.06 -11.06
C ALA A 12 22.97 29.79 -11.08
N LEU A 13 22.22 30.38 -12.01
CA LEU A 13 20.78 30.19 -12.12
C LEU A 13 20.38 28.88 -12.82
N LYS A 14 21.28 28.29 -13.62
CA LYS A 14 21.00 27.18 -14.55
C LYS A 14 19.82 27.50 -15.49
N THR A 15 19.79 28.71 -16.05
CA THR A 15 18.71 29.20 -16.93
C THR A 15 19.24 29.75 -18.25
N LYS A 16 18.33 30.02 -19.21
CA LYS A 16 18.65 30.69 -20.48
C LYS A 16 18.79 32.22 -20.31
N PRO A 17 19.51 32.93 -21.20
CA PRO A 17 19.67 34.39 -21.17
C PRO A 17 18.36 35.17 -21.04
N GLN A 18 17.31 34.72 -21.73
CA GLN A 18 15.97 35.32 -21.71
C GLN A 18 15.41 35.41 -20.27
N THR A 19 15.66 34.39 -19.44
CA THR A 19 15.19 34.34 -18.05
C THR A 19 15.98 35.29 -17.16
N LEU A 20 17.30 35.42 -17.38
CA LEU A 20 18.13 36.39 -16.67
C LEU A 20 17.66 37.82 -16.98
N TYR A 21 17.49 38.16 -18.25
CA TYR A 21 17.03 39.49 -18.66
C TYR A 21 15.61 39.82 -18.18
N ALA A 22 14.70 38.84 -18.19
CA ALA A 22 13.36 39.03 -17.64
C ALA A 22 13.38 39.34 -16.14
N ASN A 23 14.28 38.73 -15.37
CA ASN A 23 14.41 39.01 -13.93
C ASN A 23 15.05 40.38 -13.65
N VAL A 24 15.93 40.84 -14.53
CA VAL A 24 16.51 42.19 -14.47
C VAL A 24 15.45 43.24 -14.79
N SER A 25 14.69 43.05 -15.87
CA SER A 25 13.58 43.93 -16.27
C SER A 25 12.50 44.03 -15.18
N ARG A 26 12.25 42.93 -14.45
CA ARG A 26 11.32 42.89 -13.30
C ARG A 26 11.93 43.40 -11.99
N GLY A 27 13.15 43.95 -12.00
CA GLY A 27 13.82 44.49 -10.82
C GLY A 27 14.24 43.44 -9.78
N ARG A 28 14.22 42.14 -10.11
CA ARG A 28 14.56 41.04 -9.19
C ARG A 28 16.06 40.80 -9.10
N ILE A 29 16.80 41.14 -10.15
CA ILE A 29 18.26 41.12 -10.20
C ILE A 29 18.73 42.51 -10.60
N ARG A 30 19.52 43.16 -9.75
CA ARG A 30 20.14 44.44 -10.11
C ARG A 30 21.26 44.21 -11.12
N ALA A 31 21.29 45.04 -12.16
CA ALA A 31 22.32 45.03 -13.19
C ALA A 31 22.98 46.41 -13.32
N LYS A 32 24.25 46.44 -13.71
CA LYS A 32 24.99 47.66 -14.05
C LYS A 32 25.88 47.43 -15.27
N PRO A 33 26.27 48.48 -16.02
CA PRO A 33 27.25 48.35 -17.09
C PRO A 33 28.60 47.85 -16.56
N ASP A 34 29.30 47.05 -17.36
CA ASP A 34 30.67 46.62 -17.06
C ASP A 34 31.65 47.79 -17.28
N PRO A 35 32.48 48.16 -16.28
CA PRO A 35 33.49 49.20 -16.44
C PRO A 35 34.51 48.94 -17.56
N ALA A 36 34.74 47.68 -17.92
CA ALA A 36 35.69 47.30 -18.97
C ALA A 36 35.09 47.27 -20.38
N ASP A 37 33.76 47.12 -20.50
CA ASP A 37 33.05 47.08 -21.78
C ASP A 37 31.60 47.58 -21.60
N PRO A 38 31.26 48.81 -22.04
CA PRO A 38 29.92 49.37 -21.88
C PRO A 38 28.80 48.56 -22.55
N ARG A 39 29.13 47.62 -23.44
CA ARG A 39 28.15 46.73 -24.10
C ARG A 39 27.80 45.51 -23.25
N ARG A 40 28.49 45.30 -22.12
CA ARG A 40 28.26 44.19 -21.20
C ARG A 40 27.63 44.68 -19.91
N SER A 41 26.84 43.82 -19.28
CA SER A 41 26.19 44.08 -18.01
C SER A 41 26.68 43.09 -16.96
N LEU A 42 26.91 43.60 -15.75
CA LEU A 42 27.23 42.84 -14.55
C LEU A 42 25.98 42.76 -13.65
N TYR A 43 25.82 41.62 -12.97
CA TYR A 43 24.63 41.28 -12.18
C TYR A 43 24.98 41.13 -10.70
N GLN A 44 24.13 41.65 -9.82
CA GLN A 44 24.41 41.63 -8.38
C GLN A 44 24.38 40.19 -7.85
N THR A 45 25.48 39.75 -7.22
CA THR A 45 25.71 38.34 -6.84
C THR A 45 24.65 37.80 -5.87
N ALA A 46 24.29 38.57 -4.84
CA ALA A 46 23.33 38.15 -3.82
C ALA A 46 21.89 38.02 -4.35
N ASP A 47 21.50 38.79 -5.36
CA ASP A 47 20.18 38.70 -6.00
C ASP A 47 20.12 37.45 -6.89
N VAL A 48 21.20 37.16 -7.63
CA VAL A 48 21.35 35.94 -8.43
C VAL A 48 21.31 34.69 -7.54
N GLN A 49 22.08 34.67 -6.44
CA GLN A 49 22.10 33.56 -5.49
C GLN A 49 20.75 33.34 -4.81
N ARG A 50 20.10 34.39 -4.31
CA ARG A 50 18.77 34.32 -3.69
C ARG A 50 17.72 33.72 -4.64
N LEU A 51 17.81 34.04 -5.93
CA LEU A 51 16.90 33.50 -6.93
C LEU A 51 17.21 32.05 -7.29
N ALA A 52 18.51 31.69 -7.35
CA ALA A 52 18.98 30.32 -7.58
C ALA A 52 18.55 29.38 -6.44
N GLU A 53 18.71 29.80 -5.19
CA GLU A 53 18.33 29.04 -3.99
C GLU A 53 16.82 28.76 -3.94
N ARG A 54 15.99 29.76 -4.27
CA ARG A 54 14.52 29.59 -4.36
C ARG A 54 14.10 28.58 -5.41
N HIS A 55 14.73 28.59 -6.58
CA HIS A 55 14.45 27.63 -7.65
C HIS A 55 14.94 26.22 -7.31
N ALA A 56 16.09 26.10 -6.65
CA ALA A 56 16.63 24.83 -6.17
C ALA A 56 15.72 24.21 -5.08
N GLY A 57 15.24 25.01 -4.13
CA GLY A 57 14.33 24.55 -3.07
C GLY A 57 13.00 24.03 -3.60
N ARG A 58 12.42 24.70 -4.61
CA ARG A 58 11.15 24.29 -5.22
C ARG A 58 11.26 22.97 -5.99
N ARG A 59 12.35 22.76 -6.73
CA ARG A 59 12.61 21.49 -7.42
C ARG A 59 12.87 20.34 -6.44
N LYS A 60 13.60 20.59 -5.35
CA LYS A 60 13.80 19.59 -4.28
C LYS A 60 12.48 19.18 -3.64
N ALA A 61 11.61 20.14 -3.31
CA ALA A 61 10.29 19.83 -2.72
C ALA A 61 9.38 19.04 -3.68
N GLU A 62 9.40 19.34 -4.99
CA GLU A 62 8.64 18.59 -5.99
C GLU A 62 9.16 17.15 -6.18
N THR A 63 10.48 16.95 -6.20
CA THR A 63 11.10 15.62 -6.27
C THR A 63 10.79 14.81 -5.02
N VAL A 64 10.96 15.39 -3.83
CA VAL A 64 10.64 14.76 -2.54
C VAL A 64 9.17 14.35 -2.47
N ALA A 65 8.23 15.20 -2.91
CA ALA A 65 6.80 14.87 -2.92
C ALA A 65 6.42 13.79 -3.96
N ALA A 66 7.14 13.68 -5.08
CA ALA A 66 6.90 12.65 -6.09
C ALA A 66 7.48 11.30 -5.67
N GLU A 67 8.65 11.30 -5.02
CA GLU A 67 9.30 10.12 -4.45
C GLU A 67 8.51 9.59 -3.25
N ALA A 68 8.02 10.47 -2.38
CA ALA A 68 7.14 10.15 -1.26
C ALA A 68 5.94 9.23 -1.62
N ILE A 69 5.35 9.39 -2.81
CA ILE A 69 4.20 8.57 -3.26
C ILE A 69 4.64 7.23 -3.88
N ARG A 70 5.89 7.09 -4.33
CA ARG A 70 6.42 5.88 -4.99
C ARG A 70 7.55 5.26 -4.17
N TRP A 71 7.18 4.49 -3.15
CA TRP A 71 8.14 3.76 -2.31
C TRP A 71 9.20 4.65 -1.64
N GLY A 72 8.98 5.98 -1.58
CA GLY A 72 9.89 6.93 -0.93
C GLY A 72 9.55 7.15 0.54
N ASP A 73 10.06 8.25 1.10
CA ASP A 73 9.95 8.53 2.54
C ASP A 73 8.49 8.56 3.04
N PRO A 74 8.21 8.09 4.27
CA PRO A 74 6.87 8.07 4.84
C PRO A 74 6.16 9.43 4.75
N VAL A 75 4.99 9.44 4.10
CA VAL A 75 4.23 10.67 3.81
C VAL A 75 3.25 11.04 4.92
N LEU A 76 2.80 10.04 5.68
CA LEU A 76 1.85 10.18 6.78
C LEU A 76 2.41 9.50 8.02
N SER A 77 2.35 10.18 9.16
CA SER A 77 2.63 9.55 10.44
C SER A 77 1.63 8.42 10.70
N SER A 78 2.14 7.31 11.23
CA SER A 78 1.32 6.20 11.71
C SER A 78 2.00 5.53 12.91
N ALA A 79 1.18 5.09 13.86
CA ALA A 79 1.60 4.28 14.98
C ALA A 79 1.05 2.84 14.88
N ILE A 80 0.46 2.45 13.75
CA ILE A 80 -0.15 1.13 13.54
C ILE A 80 0.93 0.07 13.23
N SER A 81 1.70 0.31 12.17
CA SER A 81 2.73 -0.61 11.69
C SER A 81 3.90 0.14 11.07
N THR A 82 5.03 -0.56 10.92
CA THR A 82 6.20 -0.05 10.21
C THR A 82 7.02 -1.21 9.64
N ILE A 83 7.70 -0.95 8.53
CA ILE A 83 8.70 -1.86 7.99
C ILE A 83 10.08 -1.22 8.09
N THR A 84 10.95 -1.78 8.93
CA THR A 84 12.31 -1.28 9.14
C THR A 84 13.31 -2.43 9.06
N GLY A 85 14.34 -2.29 8.23
CA GLY A 85 15.37 -3.31 8.06
C GLY A 85 14.80 -4.66 7.58
N GLY A 86 13.80 -4.64 6.70
CA GLY A 86 13.13 -5.84 6.21
C GLY A 86 12.21 -6.54 7.22
N ARG A 87 12.00 -5.98 8.41
CA ARG A 87 11.08 -6.52 9.42
C ARG A 87 9.79 -5.74 9.48
N LEU A 88 8.66 -6.44 9.52
CA LEU A 88 7.34 -5.86 9.72
C LEU A 88 7.01 -5.89 11.21
N SER A 89 6.57 -4.77 11.75
CA SER A 89 6.11 -4.70 13.14
C SER A 89 4.73 -4.07 13.24
N TYR A 90 3.89 -4.62 14.12
CA TYR A 90 2.59 -4.07 14.50
C TYR A 90 2.69 -3.52 15.92
N ARG A 91 2.49 -2.20 16.09
CA ARG A 91 2.58 -1.54 17.41
C ARG A 91 3.87 -1.90 18.18
N GLY A 92 4.99 -2.02 17.45
CA GLY A 92 6.30 -2.37 18.01
C GLY A 92 6.56 -3.86 18.26
N ARG A 93 5.61 -4.76 17.94
CA ARG A 93 5.82 -6.22 17.99
C ARG A 93 6.11 -6.75 16.60
N ASP A 94 7.13 -7.60 16.45
CA ASP A 94 7.44 -8.24 15.17
C ASP A 94 6.25 -9.11 14.71
N ALA A 95 5.85 -8.96 13.45
CA ALA A 95 4.67 -9.63 12.90
C ALA A 95 4.88 -11.14 12.74
N ALA A 96 6.10 -11.60 12.46
CA ALA A 96 6.39 -13.02 12.37
C ALA A 96 6.34 -13.67 13.77
N ASP A 97 6.95 -13.03 14.77
CA ASP A 97 6.89 -13.49 16.17
C ASP A 97 5.44 -13.50 16.69
N LEU A 98 4.66 -12.47 16.36
CA LEU A 98 3.24 -12.41 16.72
C LEU A 98 2.46 -13.58 16.10
N ALA A 99 2.76 -13.92 14.84
CA ALA A 99 2.04 -14.95 14.10
C ALA A 99 2.31 -16.38 14.60
N GLU A 100 3.33 -16.59 15.44
CA GLU A 100 3.58 -17.89 16.09
C GLU A 100 2.38 -18.33 16.95
N GLU A 101 1.76 -17.41 17.70
CA GLU A 101 0.69 -17.77 18.66
C GLU A 101 -0.60 -16.95 18.49
N ALA A 102 -0.53 -15.73 17.96
CA ALA A 102 -1.69 -14.85 17.96
C ALA A 102 -2.78 -15.28 16.97
N THR A 103 -4.00 -14.84 17.23
CA THR A 103 -5.11 -14.90 16.27
C THR A 103 -5.31 -13.57 15.56
N LEU A 104 -6.13 -13.55 14.50
CA LEU A 104 -6.52 -12.30 13.84
C LEU A 104 -7.25 -11.37 14.81
N GLU A 105 -8.11 -11.91 15.67
CA GLU A 105 -8.88 -11.18 16.67
C GLU A 105 -7.96 -10.48 17.68
N GLN A 106 -6.94 -11.18 18.18
CA GLN A 106 -5.94 -10.59 19.08
C GLN A 106 -5.09 -9.54 18.35
N THR A 107 -4.77 -9.79 17.07
CA THR A 107 -4.02 -8.84 16.24
C THR A 107 -4.84 -7.58 15.97
N ALA A 108 -6.13 -7.70 15.68
CA ALA A 108 -7.02 -6.57 15.52
C ALA A 108 -7.16 -5.77 16.83
N ALA A 109 -7.28 -6.44 17.98
CA ALA A 109 -7.28 -5.76 19.27
C ALA A 109 -5.99 -4.94 19.50
N LEU A 110 -4.83 -5.51 19.14
CA LEU A 110 -3.54 -4.80 19.17
C LEU A 110 -3.54 -3.59 18.22
N LEU A 111 -3.91 -3.77 16.95
CA LEU A 111 -3.91 -2.68 15.95
C LEU A 111 -4.86 -1.54 16.36
N TRP A 112 -6.03 -1.87 16.90
CA TRP A 112 -7.07 -0.91 17.30
C TRP A 112 -6.87 -0.28 18.69
N ASN A 113 -5.82 -0.68 19.41
CA ASN A 113 -5.59 -0.29 20.81
C ASN A 113 -6.83 -0.60 21.69
N SER A 114 -7.41 -1.79 21.48
CA SER A 114 -8.60 -2.26 22.19
C SER A 114 -8.23 -3.35 23.20
N VAL A 115 -9.01 -3.43 24.29
CA VAL A 115 -8.90 -4.46 25.33
C VAL A 115 -9.94 -5.57 25.13
N GLU A 116 -10.94 -5.35 24.26
CA GLU A 116 -12.04 -6.28 24.04
C GLU A 116 -11.63 -7.38 23.06
N THR A 117 -11.84 -8.64 23.46
CA THR A 117 -11.84 -9.78 22.55
C THR A 117 -12.96 -9.58 21.53
N LEU A 118 -12.61 -9.61 20.24
CA LEU A 118 -13.57 -9.61 19.14
C LEU A 118 -14.49 -10.85 19.23
N CYS A 119 -15.64 -10.72 19.88
CA CYS A 119 -16.74 -11.66 19.67
C CYS A 119 -17.45 -11.21 18.38
N SER A 120 -17.28 -12.00 17.31
CA SER A 120 -17.86 -11.69 16.02
C SER A 120 -19.40 -11.79 16.09
N GLY A 121 -20.07 -10.71 15.68
CA GLY A 121 -21.51 -10.53 15.84
C GLY A 121 -22.35 -11.41 14.90
N SER A 122 -23.62 -11.60 15.27
CA SER A 122 -24.56 -12.49 14.59
C SER A 122 -24.85 -12.07 13.15
N GLY A 123 -24.69 -13.02 12.23
CA GLY A 123 -25.15 -12.88 10.85
C GLY A 123 -24.76 -14.07 10.01
N SER A 124 -25.64 -15.05 9.86
CA SER A 124 -25.55 -15.99 8.75
C SER A 124 -26.03 -15.27 7.49
N GLY A 125 -25.11 -14.91 6.62
CA GLY A 125 -25.47 -14.57 5.24
C GLY A 125 -26.18 -15.78 4.63
N LYS A 126 -27.32 -15.57 3.96
CA LYS A 126 -28.01 -16.63 3.22
C LYS A 126 -27.26 -17.02 1.93
N ASP A 127 -26.43 -16.11 1.44
CA ASP A 127 -25.69 -16.26 0.20
C ASP A 127 -24.37 -17.03 0.46
N PRO A 128 -23.89 -17.82 -0.51
CA PRO A 128 -22.61 -18.50 -0.39
C PRO A 128 -21.47 -17.49 -0.21
N PRO A 129 -20.45 -17.81 0.61
CA PRO A 129 -19.32 -16.92 0.83
C PRO A 129 -18.63 -16.55 -0.48
N SER A 130 -18.48 -15.26 -0.74
CA SER A 130 -17.86 -14.77 -1.98
C SER A 130 -17.43 -13.32 -1.85
N LEU A 131 -16.47 -12.92 -2.69
CA LEU A 131 -16.06 -11.52 -2.77
C LEU A 131 -17.23 -10.61 -3.19
N GLN A 132 -18.14 -11.10 -4.05
CA GLN A 132 -19.36 -10.38 -4.40
C GLN A 132 -20.26 -10.14 -3.18
N ALA A 133 -20.48 -11.17 -2.34
CA ALA A 133 -21.24 -11.02 -1.11
C ALA A 133 -20.59 -9.99 -0.17
N ALA A 134 -19.26 -9.97 -0.07
CA ALA A 134 -18.52 -8.98 0.71
C ALA A 134 -18.73 -7.54 0.21
N PHE A 135 -18.62 -7.32 -1.11
CA PHE A 135 -18.90 -6.02 -1.71
C PHE A 135 -20.34 -5.56 -1.43
N LEU A 136 -21.33 -6.45 -1.57
CA LEU A 136 -22.74 -6.14 -1.32
C LEU A 136 -23.03 -5.87 0.17
N ALA A 137 -22.39 -6.60 1.08
CA ALA A 137 -22.53 -6.39 2.51
C ALA A 137 -21.97 -5.02 2.92
N LEU A 138 -20.77 -4.67 2.45
CA LEU A 138 -20.15 -3.38 2.70
C LEU A 138 -20.94 -2.23 2.05
N ALA A 139 -21.37 -2.37 0.80
CA ALA A 139 -22.17 -1.35 0.11
C ALA A 139 -23.48 -1.04 0.85
N ARG A 140 -24.17 -2.07 1.36
CA ARG A 140 -25.35 -1.89 2.22
C ARG A 140 -25.01 -1.07 3.46
N ARG A 141 -23.91 -1.42 4.15
CA ARG A 141 -23.44 -0.70 5.33
C ARG A 141 -23.08 0.75 5.05
N VAL A 142 -22.45 1.07 3.92
CA VAL A 142 -22.10 2.45 3.54
C VAL A 142 -23.32 3.37 3.54
N THR A 143 -24.51 2.85 3.21
CA THR A 143 -25.74 3.63 3.17
C THR A 143 -26.44 3.76 4.54
N SER A 144 -26.06 2.96 5.53
CA SER A 144 -26.69 2.91 6.85
C SER A 144 -25.81 3.35 8.02
N ASP A 145 -24.50 3.13 7.90
CA ASP A 145 -23.52 3.49 8.92
C ASP A 145 -23.35 5.01 8.98
N LEU A 146 -23.21 5.54 10.19
CA LEU A 146 -23.08 6.98 10.40
C LEU A 146 -21.70 7.50 9.94
N PRO A 147 -21.62 8.74 9.43
CA PRO A 147 -20.34 9.42 9.19
C PRO A 147 -19.41 9.37 10.41
N SER A 148 -18.11 9.33 10.17
CA SER A 148 -17.11 9.09 11.22
C SER A 148 -16.71 10.35 12.00
N LEU A 149 -16.90 11.54 11.42
CA LEU A 149 -16.50 12.81 12.04
C LEU A 149 -17.20 13.04 13.39
N GLY A 150 -16.40 13.42 14.39
CA GLY A 150 -16.91 13.75 15.73
C GLY A 150 -17.31 12.53 16.58
N ARG A 151 -17.10 11.30 16.09
CA ARG A 151 -17.39 10.09 16.86
C ARG A 151 -16.25 9.74 17.81
N SER A 152 -16.59 9.23 18.99
CA SER A 152 -15.60 8.80 19.97
C SER A 152 -14.87 7.53 19.53
N GLN A 153 -13.64 7.33 20.00
CA GLN A 153 -12.86 6.12 19.71
C GLN A 153 -13.60 4.83 20.09
N ALA A 154 -14.32 4.83 21.21
CA ALA A 154 -15.13 3.68 21.60
C ALA A 154 -16.26 3.38 20.60
N ALA A 155 -16.88 4.42 20.02
CA ALA A 155 -17.92 4.25 19.00
C ALA A 155 -17.34 3.78 17.66
N LEU A 156 -16.14 4.24 17.29
CA LEU A 156 -15.44 3.81 16.08
C LEU A 156 -14.99 2.35 16.21
N ARG A 157 -14.43 1.94 17.36
CA ARG A 157 -14.07 0.54 17.62
C ARG A 157 -15.28 -0.38 17.52
N ARG A 158 -16.42 -0.05 18.15
CA ARG A 158 -17.64 -0.86 18.00
C ARG A 158 -18.10 -1.00 16.54
N GLU A 159 -18.00 0.07 15.76
CA GLU A 159 -18.30 -0.02 14.32
C GLU A 159 -17.27 -0.87 13.57
N ALA A 160 -15.98 -0.74 13.87
CA ALA A 160 -14.92 -1.56 13.28
C ALA A 160 -15.17 -3.06 13.50
N HIS A 161 -15.55 -3.44 14.72
CA HIS A 161 -15.99 -4.82 15.03
C HIS A 161 -17.17 -5.25 14.15
N GLY A 162 -18.19 -4.38 14.00
CA GLY A 162 -19.36 -4.66 13.16
C GLY A 162 -19.04 -4.79 11.67
N VAL A 163 -18.14 -3.94 11.15
CA VAL A 163 -17.67 -3.99 9.76
C VAL A 163 -16.87 -5.26 9.50
N LEU A 164 -15.91 -5.60 10.37
CA LEU A 164 -15.15 -6.85 10.26
C LEU A 164 -16.07 -8.07 10.33
N SER A 165 -17.03 -8.09 11.27
CA SER A 165 -18.00 -9.17 11.39
C SER A 165 -18.85 -9.33 10.12
N SER A 166 -19.26 -8.22 9.50
CA SER A 166 -20.05 -8.24 8.26
C SER A 166 -19.24 -8.76 7.08
N LEU A 167 -17.95 -8.41 7.00
CA LEU A 167 -17.04 -8.93 6.00
C LEU A 167 -16.78 -10.44 6.22
N ALA A 168 -16.53 -10.84 7.46
CA ALA A 168 -16.34 -12.24 7.85
C ALA A 168 -17.56 -13.09 7.52
N ALA A 169 -18.77 -12.64 7.84
CA ALA A 169 -20.01 -13.33 7.48
C ALA A 169 -20.18 -13.54 5.96
N ALA A 170 -19.64 -12.64 5.14
CA ALA A 170 -19.73 -12.70 3.69
C ALA A 170 -18.62 -13.54 3.03
N LEU A 171 -17.52 -13.83 3.73
CA LEU A 171 -16.35 -14.52 3.19
C LEU A 171 -16.03 -15.85 3.89
N ALA A 172 -16.54 -16.06 5.10
CA ALA A 172 -16.34 -17.27 5.90
C ALA A 172 -17.69 -17.75 6.45
N ALA A 173 -18.15 -18.91 5.97
CA ALA A 173 -19.34 -19.54 6.53
C ALA A 173 -19.07 -19.99 7.98
N GLY A 174 -20.14 -20.28 8.71
CA GLY A 174 -20.07 -20.84 10.07
C GLY A 174 -20.53 -19.88 11.17
N PRO A 175 -20.50 -20.36 12.43
CA PRO A 175 -20.96 -19.60 13.60
C PRO A 175 -20.15 -18.32 13.78
N SER A 176 -20.80 -17.24 14.19
CA SER A 176 -20.13 -15.95 14.34
C SER A 176 -19.28 -15.87 15.61
N ASP A 177 -19.48 -16.73 16.60
CA ASP A 177 -18.74 -16.74 17.86
C ASP A 177 -17.38 -17.46 17.79
N GLU A 178 -17.09 -18.13 16.68
CA GLU A 178 -15.85 -18.87 16.47
C GLU A 178 -14.74 -17.99 15.84
N LEU A 179 -13.48 -18.31 16.16
CA LEU A 179 -12.31 -17.63 15.62
C LEU A 179 -12.24 -17.80 14.10
N LEU A 180 -11.86 -16.75 13.37
CA LEU A 180 -12.01 -16.70 11.92
C LEU A 180 -11.24 -17.81 11.19
N HIS A 181 -10.06 -18.17 11.68
CA HIS A 181 -9.26 -19.26 11.09
C HIS A 181 -9.93 -20.63 11.24
N LEU A 182 -10.60 -20.88 12.37
CA LEU A 182 -11.36 -22.12 12.59
C LEU A 182 -12.61 -22.15 11.71
N ARG A 183 -13.32 -21.02 11.60
CA ARG A 183 -14.46 -20.89 10.68
C ARG A 183 -14.09 -21.17 9.24
N LEU A 184 -12.97 -20.60 8.76
CA LEU A 184 -12.47 -20.85 7.41
C LEU A 184 -12.12 -22.34 7.22
N ALA A 185 -11.32 -22.90 8.13
CA ALA A 185 -10.93 -24.31 8.12
C ALA A 185 -12.13 -25.25 8.10
N ALA A 186 -13.15 -24.99 8.93
CA ALA A 186 -14.38 -25.77 8.98
C ALA A 186 -15.20 -25.61 7.69
N SER A 187 -15.35 -24.38 7.19
CA SER A 187 -16.11 -24.09 5.96
C SER A 187 -15.50 -24.69 4.70
N TRP A 188 -14.20 -24.94 4.72
CA TRP A 188 -13.44 -25.55 3.64
C TRP A 188 -13.17 -27.03 3.87
N GLU A 189 -13.68 -27.61 4.96
CA GLU A 189 -13.47 -29.02 5.32
C GLU A 189 -11.98 -29.39 5.44
N ARG A 190 -11.17 -28.47 5.96
CA ARG A 190 -9.71 -28.58 6.13
C ARG A 190 -9.27 -28.15 7.54
N PRO A 191 -9.62 -28.93 8.59
CA PRO A 191 -9.23 -28.62 9.97
C PRO A 191 -7.71 -28.64 10.18
N ASP A 192 -6.97 -29.40 9.37
CA ASP A 192 -5.51 -29.46 9.33
C ASP A 192 -4.87 -28.15 8.84
N ALA A 193 -5.58 -27.34 8.07
CA ALA A 193 -5.12 -26.02 7.63
C ALA A 193 -5.31 -24.92 8.67
N ALA A 194 -6.02 -25.17 9.78
CA ALA A 194 -6.47 -24.14 10.72
C ALA A 194 -5.32 -23.29 11.28
N ASP A 195 -4.20 -23.91 11.66
CA ASP A 195 -3.06 -23.16 12.21
C ASP A 195 -2.34 -22.34 11.13
N CYS A 196 -2.19 -22.90 9.92
CA CYS A 196 -1.59 -22.19 8.80
C CYS A 196 -2.45 -20.98 8.38
N LEU A 197 -3.78 -21.13 8.41
CA LEU A 197 -4.74 -20.04 8.19
C LEU A 197 -4.65 -18.98 9.28
N ARG A 198 -4.56 -19.38 10.56
CA ARG A 198 -4.34 -18.44 11.68
C ARG A 198 -3.09 -17.60 11.45
N ARG A 199 -1.96 -18.25 11.15
CA ARG A 199 -0.69 -17.57 10.89
C ARG A 199 -0.78 -16.62 9.69
N ALA A 200 -1.37 -17.07 8.58
CA ALA A 200 -1.59 -16.24 7.41
C ALA A 200 -2.43 -15.00 7.75
N LEU A 201 -3.53 -15.16 8.49
CA LEU A 201 -4.37 -14.04 8.88
C LEU A 201 -3.61 -12.97 9.68
N VAL A 202 -2.71 -13.37 10.58
CA VAL A 202 -1.87 -12.45 11.37
C VAL A 202 -0.81 -11.77 10.51
N LEU A 203 -0.06 -12.53 9.71
CA LEU A 203 0.99 -12.00 8.84
C LEU A 203 0.46 -11.01 7.80
N LEU A 204 -0.81 -11.15 7.42
CA LEU A 204 -1.48 -10.28 6.47
C LEU A 204 -2.42 -9.27 7.13
N ALA A 205 -2.42 -9.11 8.46
CA ALA A 205 -3.34 -8.20 9.15
C ALA A 205 -3.15 -6.74 8.71
N ASP A 206 -1.90 -6.31 8.54
CA ASP A 206 -1.57 -4.97 8.05
C ASP A 206 -0.25 -4.95 7.28
N HIS A 207 -0.01 -3.90 6.49
CA HIS A 207 1.24 -3.74 5.75
C HIS A 207 1.49 -2.28 5.40
N GLU A 208 1.53 -1.44 6.43
CA GLU A 208 1.81 -0.01 6.36
C GLU A 208 0.89 0.73 5.35
N LEU A 209 1.37 1.83 4.78
CA LEU A 209 0.64 2.70 3.86
C LEU A 209 0.68 2.18 2.41
N ASN A 210 0.34 0.91 2.20
CA ASN A 210 0.14 0.37 0.85
C ASN A 210 -1.08 1.00 0.15
N ALA A 211 -1.27 0.71 -1.14
CA ALA A 211 -2.30 1.35 -1.96
C ALA A 211 -3.73 1.27 -1.39
N SER A 212 -4.15 0.09 -0.89
CA SER A 212 -5.50 -0.07 -0.32
C SER A 212 -5.63 0.59 1.05
N THR A 213 -4.58 0.57 1.87
CA THR A 213 -4.54 1.33 3.12
C THR A 213 -4.64 2.84 2.86
N PHE A 214 -3.92 3.35 1.86
CA PHE A 214 -3.98 4.77 1.49
C PHE A 214 -5.37 5.16 0.99
N ALA A 215 -6.01 4.32 0.15
CA ALA A 215 -7.39 4.54 -0.30
C ALA A 215 -8.39 4.58 0.86
N ALA A 216 -8.26 3.66 1.82
CA ALA A 216 -9.06 3.65 3.05
C ALA A 216 -8.87 4.94 3.86
N ARG A 217 -7.62 5.41 4.05
CA ARG A 217 -7.33 6.68 4.73
C ARG A 217 -7.89 7.89 3.98
N VAL A 218 -7.77 7.94 2.65
CA VAL A 218 -8.36 9.04 1.84
C VAL A 218 -9.87 9.12 2.08
N THR A 219 -10.56 7.97 2.05
CA THR A 219 -12.00 7.89 2.30
C THR A 219 -12.35 8.35 3.72
N ALA A 220 -11.62 7.86 4.72
CA ALA A 220 -11.81 8.26 6.12
C ALA A 220 -11.56 9.75 6.35
N SER A 221 -10.56 10.34 5.68
CA SER A 221 -10.21 11.76 5.81
C SER A 221 -11.30 12.73 5.34
N ALA A 222 -12.21 12.25 4.48
CA ALA A 222 -13.39 12.99 4.04
C ALA A 222 -14.58 12.88 5.01
N GLY A 223 -14.45 12.08 6.09
CA GLY A 223 -15.48 11.89 7.10
C GLY A 223 -16.48 10.76 6.83
N ALA A 224 -16.22 9.92 5.83
CA ALA A 224 -17.07 8.77 5.51
C ALA A 224 -17.05 7.70 6.63
N SER A 225 -18.04 6.80 6.64
CA SER A 225 -18.12 5.69 7.61
C SER A 225 -16.92 4.74 7.51
N LEU A 226 -16.69 3.91 8.54
CA LEU A 226 -15.63 2.90 8.48
C LEU A 226 -15.92 1.83 7.43
N SER A 227 -17.20 1.49 7.22
CA SER A 227 -17.61 0.61 6.11
C SER A 227 -17.24 1.17 4.74
N ALA A 228 -17.32 2.49 4.53
CA ALA A 228 -16.90 3.11 3.28
C ALA A 228 -15.38 3.05 3.10
N ALA A 229 -14.62 3.27 4.17
CA ALA A 229 -13.16 3.13 4.13
C ALA A 229 -12.74 1.68 3.79
N VAL A 230 -13.37 0.68 4.40
CA VAL A 230 -13.12 -0.74 4.10
C VAL A 230 -13.55 -1.10 2.68
N LEU A 231 -14.70 -0.60 2.19
CA LEU A 231 -15.12 -0.81 0.81
C LEU A 231 -14.11 -0.24 -0.20
N SER A 232 -13.56 0.95 0.07
CA SER A 232 -12.52 1.57 -0.76
C SER A 232 -11.22 0.75 -0.75
N GLY A 233 -10.80 0.28 0.44
CA GLY A 233 -9.65 -0.60 0.58
C GLY A 233 -9.84 -1.92 -0.19
N LEU A 234 -10.98 -2.57 -0.03
CA LEU A 234 -11.32 -3.81 -0.72
C LEU A 234 -11.35 -3.63 -2.24
N ALA A 235 -11.99 -2.56 -2.74
CA ALA A 235 -12.01 -2.24 -4.17
C ALA A 235 -10.61 -1.98 -4.73
N THR A 236 -9.71 -1.39 -3.93
CA THR A 236 -8.32 -1.17 -4.34
C THR A 236 -7.53 -2.47 -4.35
N LEU A 237 -7.81 -3.39 -3.41
CA LEU A 237 -7.16 -4.70 -3.31
C LEU A 237 -7.41 -5.58 -4.54
N THR A 238 -8.56 -5.47 -5.20
CA THR A 238 -8.85 -6.27 -6.41
C THR A 238 -8.03 -5.86 -7.64
N GLY A 239 -7.26 -4.76 -7.56
CA GLY A 239 -6.38 -4.35 -8.64
C GLY A 239 -5.26 -5.38 -8.92
N PRO A 240 -4.91 -5.64 -10.20
CA PRO A 240 -3.92 -6.65 -10.55
C PRO A 240 -2.49 -6.33 -10.05
N LEU A 241 -2.22 -5.05 -9.79
CA LEU A 241 -0.94 -4.56 -9.25
C LEU A 241 -0.92 -4.52 -7.71
N HIS A 242 -1.94 -5.09 -7.04
CA HIS A 242 -2.04 -5.08 -5.58
C HIS A 242 -2.33 -6.48 -5.02
N GLY A 243 -3.58 -6.96 -5.06
CA GLY A 243 -3.99 -8.20 -4.39
C GLY A 243 -4.16 -9.43 -5.29
N ALA A 244 -3.74 -9.37 -6.56
CA ALA A 244 -3.96 -10.45 -7.53
C ALA A 244 -2.69 -11.22 -7.94
N ALA A 245 -1.52 -10.92 -7.34
CA ALA A 245 -0.26 -11.54 -7.74
C ALA A 245 -0.27 -13.07 -7.59
N TRP A 246 -1.04 -13.61 -6.64
CA TRP A 246 -1.22 -15.05 -6.43
C TRP A 246 -1.78 -15.79 -7.67
N GLN A 247 -2.60 -15.14 -8.49
CA GLN A 247 -3.17 -15.75 -9.70
C GLN A 247 -2.08 -16.08 -10.74
N GLY A 248 -1.05 -15.22 -10.80
CA GLY A 248 0.11 -15.46 -11.66
C GLY A 248 0.93 -16.68 -11.20
N VAL A 249 0.93 -16.98 -9.90
CA VAL A 249 1.64 -18.15 -9.33
C VAL A 249 0.94 -19.45 -9.69
N GLU A 250 -0.38 -19.50 -9.55
CA GLU A 250 -1.18 -20.65 -9.96
C GLU A 250 -0.96 -20.95 -11.45
N ALA A 251 -1.15 -19.94 -12.32
CA ALA A 251 -0.95 -20.09 -13.77
C ALA A 251 0.48 -20.49 -14.15
N LEU A 252 1.49 -19.93 -13.46
CA LEU A 252 2.89 -20.28 -13.69
C LEU A 252 3.18 -21.73 -13.28
N THR A 253 2.57 -22.20 -12.20
CA THR A 253 2.77 -23.56 -11.67
C THR A 253 2.06 -24.60 -12.53
N GLU A 254 0.87 -24.30 -13.04
CA GLU A 254 0.18 -25.13 -14.06
C GLU A 254 1.03 -25.24 -15.34
N ALA A 255 1.57 -24.12 -15.83
CA ALA A 255 2.45 -24.10 -16.99
C ALA A 255 3.75 -24.87 -16.75
N ALA A 256 4.35 -24.74 -15.55
CA ALA A 256 5.54 -25.49 -15.16
C ALA A 256 5.27 -26.99 -15.14
N SER A 257 4.11 -27.42 -14.64
CA SER A 257 3.72 -28.84 -14.63
C SER A 257 3.61 -29.44 -16.03
N ALA A 258 3.27 -28.63 -17.03
CA ALA A 258 3.14 -29.08 -18.43
C ALA A 258 4.44 -28.98 -19.25
N LEU A 259 5.32 -28.02 -18.94
CA LEU A 259 6.44 -27.62 -19.81
C LEU A 259 7.82 -27.68 -19.13
N GLY A 260 7.87 -27.87 -17.81
CA GLY A 260 9.03 -27.61 -16.95
C GLY A 260 9.08 -26.15 -16.50
N ALA A 261 9.53 -25.91 -15.26
CA ALA A 261 9.53 -24.58 -14.64
C ALA A 261 10.37 -23.56 -15.43
N GLU A 262 11.57 -23.96 -15.89
CA GLU A 262 12.47 -23.07 -16.65
C GLU A 262 11.79 -22.54 -17.92
N GLN A 263 11.13 -23.41 -18.68
CA GLN A 263 10.46 -23.02 -19.90
C GLN A 263 9.21 -22.16 -19.64
N ALA A 264 8.45 -22.48 -18.58
CA ALA A 264 7.30 -21.68 -18.18
C ALA A 264 7.71 -20.26 -17.78
N ILE A 265 8.75 -20.12 -16.94
CA ILE A 265 9.27 -18.82 -16.50
C ILE A 265 9.84 -18.03 -17.69
N ARG A 266 10.65 -18.65 -18.56
CA ARG A 266 11.17 -17.99 -19.77
C ARG A 266 10.06 -17.45 -20.66
N ARG A 267 8.98 -18.22 -20.87
CA ARG A 267 7.83 -17.77 -21.67
C ARG A 267 7.14 -16.56 -21.05
N THR A 268 6.93 -16.55 -19.74
CA THR A 268 6.33 -15.43 -19.02
C THR A 268 7.18 -14.16 -19.17
N LEU A 269 8.49 -14.27 -18.94
CA LEU A 269 9.42 -13.14 -19.07
C LEU A 269 9.53 -12.62 -20.52
N ALA A 270 9.54 -13.51 -21.51
CA ALA A 270 9.61 -13.15 -22.93
C ALA A 270 8.38 -12.36 -23.42
N GLN A 271 7.23 -12.48 -22.73
CA GLN A 271 6.03 -11.70 -23.01
C GLN A 271 6.07 -10.30 -22.39
N GLY A 272 7.15 -9.93 -21.71
CA GLY A 272 7.27 -8.66 -20.98
C GLY A 272 6.53 -8.66 -19.64
N ASN A 273 6.03 -9.82 -19.19
CA ASN A 273 5.40 -9.94 -17.88
C ASN A 273 6.46 -10.07 -16.78
N HIS A 274 6.22 -9.43 -15.64
CA HIS A 274 7.03 -9.58 -14.45
C HIS A 274 6.51 -10.75 -13.59
N LEU A 275 7.41 -11.43 -12.87
CA LEU A 275 7.03 -12.43 -11.88
C LEU A 275 6.62 -11.72 -10.57
N ALA A 276 5.36 -11.28 -10.48
CA ALA A 276 4.87 -10.44 -9.38
C ALA A 276 5.00 -11.07 -7.97
N ALA A 277 5.14 -12.39 -7.89
CA ALA A 277 5.30 -13.12 -6.64
C ALA A 277 6.77 -13.36 -6.23
N PHE A 278 7.72 -12.73 -6.94
CA PHE A 278 9.15 -12.78 -6.67
C PHE A 278 9.68 -11.37 -6.38
N GLY A 279 10.37 -11.23 -5.26
CA GLY A 279 10.89 -9.97 -4.75
C GLY A 279 9.81 -9.12 -4.09
N HIS A 280 10.27 -8.17 -3.28
CA HIS A 280 9.41 -7.13 -2.71
C HIS A 280 10.27 -5.91 -2.33
N PRO A 281 9.93 -4.67 -2.73
CA PRO A 281 10.79 -3.50 -2.49
C PRO A 281 11.13 -3.24 -1.02
N LEU A 282 10.20 -3.55 -0.10
CA LEU A 282 10.40 -3.40 1.34
C LEU A 282 11.12 -4.58 2.01
N TYR A 283 11.39 -5.66 1.26
CA TYR A 283 12.05 -6.88 1.74
C TYR A 283 13.16 -7.33 0.78
N PRO A 284 14.24 -6.53 0.63
CA PRO A 284 15.31 -6.85 -0.33
C PRO A 284 15.99 -8.20 -0.06
N ASP A 285 16.01 -8.66 1.20
CA ASP A 285 16.59 -9.95 1.58
C ASP A 285 15.57 -11.10 1.64
N GLY A 286 14.33 -10.84 1.21
CA GLY A 286 13.20 -11.78 1.19
C GLY A 286 12.07 -11.42 2.16
N ASP A 287 10.84 -11.67 1.73
CA ASP A 287 9.63 -11.36 2.51
C ASP A 287 9.51 -12.26 3.75
N ILE A 288 9.59 -11.66 4.93
CA ILE A 288 9.48 -12.35 6.23
C ILE A 288 8.15 -13.09 6.39
N ARG A 289 7.07 -12.58 5.77
CA ARG A 289 5.74 -13.21 5.83
C ARG A 289 5.72 -14.47 5.00
N ALA A 290 6.37 -14.45 3.83
CA ALA A 290 6.49 -15.61 2.97
C ALA A 290 7.28 -16.73 3.67
N GLN A 291 8.43 -16.38 4.28
CA GLN A 291 9.27 -17.32 5.02
C GLN A 291 8.53 -17.92 6.21
N ALA A 292 7.89 -17.08 7.03
CA ALA A 292 7.13 -17.52 8.20
C ALA A 292 5.98 -18.45 7.83
N LEU A 293 5.30 -18.22 6.69
CA LEU A 293 4.19 -19.04 6.24
C LEU A 293 4.65 -20.36 5.58
N LEU A 294 5.62 -20.29 4.66
CA LEU A 294 6.16 -21.47 3.95
C LEU A 294 6.82 -22.49 4.88
N SER A 295 7.25 -22.07 6.08
CA SER A 295 7.82 -22.96 7.08
C SER A 295 6.80 -23.89 7.76
N GLN A 296 5.49 -23.66 7.56
CA GLN A 296 4.43 -24.38 8.28
C GLN A 296 3.84 -25.58 7.54
N PHE A 297 4.24 -25.80 6.29
CA PHE A 297 3.74 -26.91 5.49
C PHE A 297 4.79 -27.42 4.52
N SER A 298 4.60 -28.65 4.04
CA SER A 298 5.45 -29.20 2.99
C SER A 298 5.08 -28.56 1.66
N LEU A 299 6.02 -27.82 1.05
CA LEU A 299 5.81 -27.16 -0.23
C LEU A 299 5.53 -28.21 -1.32
N PRO A 300 4.40 -28.12 -2.06
CA PRO A 300 4.11 -29.08 -3.13
C PRO A 300 5.20 -29.06 -4.22
N SER A 301 5.49 -30.21 -4.82
CA SER A 301 6.59 -30.38 -5.79
C SER A 301 6.59 -29.35 -6.93
N PRO A 302 5.46 -29.08 -7.62
CA PRO A 302 5.43 -28.06 -8.67
C PRO A 302 5.80 -26.66 -8.19
N PHE A 303 5.35 -26.28 -6.98
CA PHE A 303 5.71 -25.00 -6.37
C PHE A 303 7.19 -24.98 -5.95
N ALA A 304 7.73 -26.08 -5.45
CA ALA A 304 9.15 -26.18 -5.10
C ALA A 304 10.05 -25.99 -6.31
N GLU A 305 9.68 -26.56 -7.46
CA GLU A 305 10.40 -26.40 -8.74
C GLU A 305 10.33 -24.95 -9.23
N VAL A 306 9.12 -24.36 -9.27
CA VAL A 306 8.93 -22.95 -9.68
C VAL A 306 9.70 -21.99 -8.77
N ARG A 307 9.69 -22.22 -7.45
CA ARG A 307 10.48 -21.42 -6.52
C ARG A 307 11.96 -21.54 -6.84
N ALA A 308 12.50 -22.75 -6.91
CA ALA A 308 13.93 -22.97 -7.10
C ALA A 308 14.44 -22.34 -8.41
N VAL A 309 13.74 -22.60 -9.52
CA VAL A 309 14.12 -22.07 -10.83
C VAL A 309 13.86 -20.57 -10.93
N GLY A 310 12.75 -20.09 -10.38
CA GLY A 310 12.42 -18.66 -10.39
C GLY A 310 13.43 -17.82 -9.61
N GLU A 311 13.75 -18.23 -8.38
CA GLU A 311 14.73 -17.54 -7.54
C GLU A 311 16.12 -17.50 -8.19
N ASP A 312 16.55 -18.59 -8.83
CA ASP A 312 17.82 -18.65 -9.59
C ASP A 312 17.80 -17.71 -10.81
N MET A 313 16.70 -17.71 -11.57
CA MET A 313 16.59 -16.93 -12.81
C MET A 313 16.44 -15.42 -12.58
N VAL A 314 15.69 -15.00 -11.57
CA VAL A 314 15.43 -13.57 -11.31
C VAL A 314 16.27 -12.98 -10.19
N GLY A 315 16.93 -13.81 -9.38
CA GLY A 315 17.75 -13.36 -8.25
C GLY A 315 16.95 -12.80 -7.06
N GLU A 316 15.63 -12.99 -7.07
CA GLU A 316 14.69 -12.45 -6.10
C GLU A 316 13.95 -13.60 -5.41
N LYS A 317 13.79 -13.52 -4.08
CA LYS A 317 13.09 -14.55 -3.30
C LYS A 317 11.58 -14.48 -3.47
N VAL A 318 10.87 -15.59 -3.30
CA VAL A 318 9.40 -15.58 -3.32
C VAL A 318 8.79 -14.72 -2.20
N ASN A 319 7.67 -14.05 -2.49
CA ASN A 319 6.96 -13.18 -1.54
C ASN A 319 5.67 -13.84 -0.99
N VAL A 320 4.92 -13.10 -0.17
CA VAL A 320 3.75 -13.65 0.53
C VAL A 320 2.65 -14.14 -0.42
N ASP A 321 2.51 -13.58 -1.62
CA ASP A 321 1.51 -14.02 -2.60
C ASP A 321 1.83 -15.41 -3.13
N PHE A 322 3.12 -15.73 -3.32
CA PHE A 322 3.58 -17.08 -3.60
C PHE A 322 3.24 -18.03 -2.45
N ALA A 323 3.52 -17.61 -1.22
CA ALA A 323 3.27 -18.42 -0.03
C ALA A 323 1.78 -18.73 0.16
N LEU A 324 0.89 -17.78 -0.12
CA LEU A 324 -0.57 -17.98 -0.08
C LEU A 324 -1.04 -18.96 -1.16
N ALA A 325 -0.55 -18.83 -2.40
CA ALA A 325 -0.89 -19.75 -3.47
C ALA A 325 -0.39 -21.19 -3.15
N ALA A 326 0.82 -21.30 -2.63
CA ALA A 326 1.40 -22.56 -2.19
C ALA A 326 0.64 -23.19 -1.01
N MET A 327 0.21 -22.38 -0.03
CA MET A 327 -0.63 -22.84 1.08
C MET A 327 -1.97 -23.37 0.58
N ALA A 328 -2.62 -22.64 -0.33
CA ALA A 328 -3.89 -23.08 -0.91
C ALA A 328 -3.75 -24.45 -1.62
N ALA A 329 -2.68 -24.64 -2.38
CA ALA A 329 -2.40 -25.93 -3.01
C ALA A 329 -2.02 -27.04 -2.02
N ALA A 330 -1.26 -26.72 -0.97
CA ALA A 330 -0.79 -27.70 0.02
C ALA A 330 -1.92 -28.32 0.83
N PHE A 331 -2.96 -27.53 1.14
CA PHE A 331 -4.11 -27.97 1.92
C PHE A 331 -5.37 -28.20 1.06
N ASP A 332 -5.26 -28.15 -0.27
CA ASP A 332 -6.41 -28.30 -1.19
C ASP A 332 -7.57 -27.35 -0.82
N LEU A 333 -7.22 -26.07 -0.58
CA LEU A 333 -8.17 -25.02 -0.27
C LEU A 333 -8.91 -24.56 -1.54
N PRO A 334 -10.09 -23.93 -1.41
CA PRO A 334 -10.77 -23.33 -2.56
C PRO A 334 -9.88 -22.35 -3.32
N LYS A 335 -10.10 -22.24 -4.63
CA LYS A 335 -9.31 -21.38 -5.52
C LYS A 335 -9.26 -19.92 -5.04
N GLU A 336 -10.35 -19.42 -4.46
CA GLU A 336 -10.47 -18.07 -3.95
C GLU A 336 -9.85 -17.88 -2.54
N ALA A 337 -9.33 -18.93 -1.91
CA ALA A 337 -8.78 -18.86 -0.56
C ALA A 337 -7.71 -17.77 -0.38
N PRO A 338 -6.73 -17.56 -1.31
CA PRO A 338 -5.76 -16.48 -1.18
C PRO A 338 -6.40 -15.11 -1.03
N ILE A 339 -7.36 -14.74 -1.91
CA ILE A 339 -8.00 -13.43 -1.86
C ILE A 339 -8.96 -13.28 -0.67
N ILE A 340 -9.61 -14.37 -0.24
CA ILE A 340 -10.45 -14.39 0.96
C ILE A 340 -9.61 -14.11 2.21
N VAL A 341 -8.53 -14.87 2.40
CA VAL A 341 -7.58 -14.69 3.52
C VAL A 341 -7.02 -13.27 3.50
N PHE A 342 -6.56 -12.79 2.34
CA PHE A 342 -6.00 -11.44 2.22
C PHE A 342 -7.01 -10.36 2.61
N SER A 343 -8.25 -10.45 2.09
CA SER A 343 -9.31 -9.46 2.33
C SER A 343 -9.72 -9.41 3.79
N LEU A 344 -9.88 -10.58 4.43
CA LEU A 344 -10.24 -10.69 5.84
C LEU A 344 -9.14 -10.13 6.75
N SER A 345 -7.90 -10.50 6.47
CA SER A 345 -6.74 -10.05 7.24
C SER A 345 -6.61 -8.53 7.16
N ARG A 346 -6.56 -7.99 5.94
CA ARG A 346 -6.24 -6.59 5.67
C ARG A 346 -7.32 -5.63 6.12
N CYS A 347 -8.55 -6.10 6.28
CA CYS A 347 -9.65 -5.34 6.89
C CYS A 347 -9.26 -4.81 8.28
N THR A 348 -8.50 -5.57 9.07
CA THR A 348 -8.08 -5.13 10.41
C THR A 348 -7.15 -3.92 10.35
N GLY A 349 -6.15 -3.93 9.46
CA GLY A 349 -5.28 -2.80 9.16
C GLY A 349 -6.02 -1.60 8.57
N TRP A 350 -6.91 -1.79 7.60
CA TRP A 350 -7.71 -0.70 7.03
C TRP A 350 -8.55 0.01 8.07
N LEU A 351 -9.19 -0.74 8.97
CA LEU A 351 -9.96 -0.17 10.08
C LEU A 351 -9.07 0.59 11.06
N ALA A 352 -7.89 0.06 11.39
CA ALA A 352 -6.93 0.72 12.26
C ALA A 352 -6.47 2.07 11.69
N HIS A 353 -6.07 2.08 10.41
CA HIS A 353 -5.64 3.28 9.71
C HIS A 353 -6.76 4.28 9.46
N ALA A 354 -7.99 3.82 9.20
CA ALA A 354 -9.15 4.70 9.09
C ALA A 354 -9.43 5.41 10.42
N MET A 355 -9.41 4.69 11.55
CA MET A 355 -9.58 5.28 12.88
C MET A 355 -8.45 6.26 13.23
N GLU A 356 -7.19 5.92 12.92
CA GLU A 356 -6.04 6.83 13.09
C GLU A 356 -6.19 8.11 12.24
N GLN A 357 -6.70 7.98 11.01
CA GLN A 357 -6.99 9.14 10.16
C GLN A 357 -8.09 10.03 10.75
N ILE A 358 -9.18 9.43 11.25
CA ILE A 358 -10.29 10.17 11.87
C ILE A 358 -9.82 10.91 13.11
N GLU A 359 -8.97 10.28 13.93
CA GLU A 359 -8.36 10.90 15.12
C GLU A 359 -7.46 12.09 14.78
N SER A 360 -6.72 12.01 13.66
CA SER A 360 -5.90 13.15 13.20
C SER A 360 -6.75 14.36 12.81
N GLY A 361 -7.98 14.15 12.34
CA GLY A 361 -8.90 15.20 11.87
C GLY A 361 -8.45 15.90 10.59
N GLU A 362 -7.36 15.47 9.95
CA GLU A 362 -6.80 16.12 8.76
C GLU A 362 -7.37 15.55 7.47
N LEU A 363 -7.72 16.42 6.52
CA LEU A 363 -8.18 16.04 5.19
C LEU A 363 -6.98 15.70 4.28
N ILE A 364 -6.98 14.52 3.65
CA ILE A 364 -6.01 14.17 2.62
C ILE A 364 -6.45 14.79 1.29
N ARG A 365 -5.86 15.94 0.94
CA ARG A 365 -6.19 16.68 -0.28
C ARG A 365 -4.93 17.12 -1.06
N PRO A 366 -4.26 16.20 -1.77
CA PRO A 366 -3.08 16.54 -2.56
C PRO A 366 -3.42 17.50 -3.71
N ARG A 367 -2.41 18.28 -4.14
CA ARG A 367 -2.48 19.14 -5.32
C ARG A 367 -1.72 18.48 -6.47
N ALA A 368 -2.32 18.47 -7.65
CA ALA A 368 -1.62 18.05 -8.86
C ALA A 368 -0.73 19.18 -9.41
N ARG A 369 0.42 18.82 -9.98
CA ARG A 369 1.15 19.69 -10.91
C ARG A 369 0.46 19.64 -12.26
N TYR A 370 -0.14 20.75 -12.66
CA TYR A 370 -0.79 20.86 -13.97
C TYR A 370 0.26 20.82 -15.09
N ALA A 371 0.14 19.84 -15.99
CA ALA A 371 1.03 19.65 -17.14
C ALA A 371 0.31 19.76 -18.50
N GLY A 372 -0.92 20.28 -18.49
CA GLY A 372 -1.70 20.56 -19.70
C GLY A 372 -1.37 21.92 -20.33
N PRO A 373 -2.09 22.30 -21.41
CA PRO A 373 -1.92 23.60 -22.07
C PRO A 373 -2.08 24.78 -21.10
N ALA A 374 -1.23 25.80 -21.22
CA ALA A 374 -1.30 26.96 -20.34
C ALA A 374 -2.73 27.57 -20.34
N PRO A 375 -3.28 27.96 -19.17
CA PRO A 375 -4.59 28.59 -19.10
C PRO A 375 -4.65 29.84 -19.99
N ILE A 376 -5.69 29.95 -20.81
CA ILE A 376 -5.90 31.13 -21.65
C ILE A 376 -6.15 32.32 -20.73
N SER A 377 -5.16 33.20 -20.62
CA SER A 377 -5.32 34.49 -19.96
C SER A 377 -6.18 35.38 -20.85
N LYS A 378 -7.46 35.56 -20.51
CA LYS A 378 -8.22 36.72 -20.99
C LYS A 378 -7.66 37.95 -20.27
N THR A 379 -6.56 38.50 -20.79
CA THR A 379 -6.15 39.87 -20.46
C THR A 379 -7.08 40.82 -21.20
N GLY A 380 -7.48 41.89 -20.50
CA GLY A 380 -8.68 42.70 -20.74
C GLY A 380 -8.82 43.32 -22.13
N ALA A 381 -10.09 43.51 -22.50
CA ALA A 381 -10.53 44.60 -23.36
C ALA A 381 -10.65 45.88 -22.53
#